data_AF-A0A7R7W3S3-F1
#
_entry.id   AF-A0A7R7W3S3-F1
#
_cell.length_a   1.000
_cell.length_b   1.000
_cell.length_c   1.000
_cell.angle_alpha   90.00
_cell.angle_beta   90.00
_cell.angle_gamma   90.00
#
_symmetry.space_group_name_H-M   'P 1'
#
loop_
_entity.id
_entity.type
_entity.pdbx_description
1 polymer ?
#
loop_
_entity_poly.entity_id
_entity_poly.type
_entity_poly.pdbx_seq_one_letter_code
_entity_poly.pdbx_strand_id
1 'polypeptide(L)'
;MDDTPKLGSGIVSLGTDMFLMKSDTIHTESEVLPVDADAIPMESDSSNMVSDGFPMESDVNSVESNTPPLESDHSHMESVTLHMEADPFNKDQGIFHMELDKSTIDPQASECKYDDDPLLKAFKVMEVIGRYRSVVPATARDHTSDGNIMFLSKMCNQIRAKQPIQMILPAFPFKSPNRENKVLGNLPDKGEDISLAHLNGLCAAIGDVYEYGAKLTIVSDGLVYNDILGVSDRDVWEYSHALREMVVENKYDHIEFARLRNLVHIHEDVNLDGEAYEKLAPEFRQELIRKYTPEGFDAAVKIKTDENICTTYRGYIKFLTKDLEHLHVDDGTKSRKSHKKHLGDVAKSMIERGAAFAEAILKNFPGYIRLSIHPSNG
;
A
#
# COMPACT_ATOMS: atom_id res chain seq x y z
N MET A 1 -70.32 24.50 40.01
CA MET A 1 -68.90 24.82 40.18
C MET A 1 -68.15 23.51 40.00
N ASP A 2 -68.13 22.84 38.85
CA ASP A 2 -67.96 23.26 37.46
C ASP A 2 -66.83 24.28 37.26
N ASP A 3 -65.73 23.82 36.65
CA ASP A 3 -65.10 24.47 35.50
C ASP A 3 -63.86 23.70 35.01
N THR A 4 -63.99 23.08 33.84
CA THR A 4 -62.89 22.66 32.96
C THR A 4 -62.06 23.85 32.45
N PRO A 5 -60.75 23.65 32.14
CA PRO A 5 -60.26 24.05 30.81
C PRO A 5 -59.24 23.05 30.22
N LYS A 6 -59.49 22.52 29.02
CA LYS A 6 -59.07 22.98 27.68
C LYS A 6 -57.66 22.55 27.24
N LEU A 7 -57.68 21.70 26.21
CA LEU A 7 -56.59 21.33 25.32
C LEU A 7 -56.07 22.58 24.58
N GLY A 8 -54.75 22.80 24.59
CA GLY A 8 -54.07 23.78 23.73
C GLY A 8 -53.10 23.05 22.81
N SER A 9 -53.31 23.16 21.50
CA SER A 9 -52.37 22.69 20.48
C SER A 9 -51.12 23.56 20.48
N GLY A 10 -49.95 22.96 20.69
CA GLY A 10 -48.66 23.60 20.50
C GLY A 10 -47.73 22.61 19.82
N ILE A 11 -47.57 22.75 18.50
CA ILE A 11 -46.46 22.17 17.76
C ILE A 11 -45.20 22.90 18.26
N VAL A 12 -44.29 22.16 18.88
CA VAL A 12 -42.93 22.64 19.18
C VAL A 12 -41.96 21.57 18.74
N SER A 13 -41.14 21.95 17.76
CA SER A 13 -40.05 21.20 17.16
C SER A 13 -39.06 20.74 18.24
N LEU A 14 -38.87 19.43 18.41
CA LEU A 14 -37.70 18.91 19.13
C LEU A 14 -36.51 18.97 18.17
N GLY A 15 -35.75 20.06 18.24
CA GLY A 15 -34.36 20.07 17.81
C GLY A 15 -33.56 19.24 18.80
N THR A 16 -32.88 18.22 18.31
CA THR A 16 -31.97 17.40 19.12
C THR A 16 -30.75 18.25 19.48
N ASP A 17 -30.65 18.64 20.75
CA ASP A 17 -29.50 19.32 21.31
C ASP A 17 -28.25 18.43 21.21
N MET A 18 -27.27 18.97 20.49
CA MET A 18 -25.92 18.45 20.36
C MET A 18 -25.15 18.78 21.65
N PHE A 19 -24.98 17.78 22.52
CA PHE A 19 -24.13 17.89 23.70
C PHE A 19 -22.65 17.98 23.28
N LEU A 20 -22.12 19.19 23.31
CA LEU A 20 -20.70 19.52 23.19
C LEU A 20 -20.00 19.25 24.54
N MET A 21 -19.37 18.09 24.68
CA MET A 21 -18.45 17.83 25.79
C MET A 21 -17.10 18.48 25.46
N LYS A 22 -16.81 19.58 26.14
CA LYS A 22 -15.49 20.23 26.16
C LYS A 22 -14.49 19.28 26.81
N SER A 23 -13.46 18.89 26.07
CA SER A 23 -12.28 18.22 26.61
C SER A 23 -11.16 19.25 26.67
N ASP A 24 -10.73 19.58 27.88
CA ASP A 24 -9.63 20.53 28.13
C ASP A 24 -8.35 20.01 27.49
N THR A 25 -7.88 20.73 26.46
CA THR A 25 -6.61 20.46 25.80
C THR A 25 -5.50 21.17 26.58
N ILE A 26 -4.61 20.39 27.17
CA ILE A 26 -3.37 20.89 27.78
C ILE A 26 -2.47 21.38 26.64
N HIS A 27 -2.28 22.70 26.55
CA HIS A 27 -1.29 23.31 25.67
C HIS A 27 0.11 23.02 26.19
N THR A 28 0.88 22.20 25.48
CA THR A 28 2.34 22.24 25.53
C THR A 28 2.82 23.08 24.36
N GLU A 29 3.24 24.31 24.64
CA GLU A 29 4.01 25.13 23.70
C GLU A 29 5.35 24.43 23.42
N SER A 30 5.50 23.86 22.23
CA SER A 30 6.81 23.56 21.69
C SER A 30 7.21 24.72 20.78
N GLU A 31 8.17 25.53 21.22
CA GLU A 31 8.84 26.53 20.39
C GLU A 31 9.39 25.83 19.13
N VAL A 32 8.77 26.11 17.98
CA VAL A 32 9.29 25.71 16.67
C VAL A 32 10.33 26.75 16.28
N LEU A 33 11.61 26.42 16.47
CA LEU A 33 12.67 27.13 15.77
C LEU A 33 12.58 26.81 14.27
N PRO A 34 12.58 27.81 13.37
CA PRO A 34 12.57 27.55 11.95
C PRO A 34 13.94 26.98 11.55
N VAL A 35 13.96 25.74 11.11
CA VAL A 35 15.11 25.21 10.37
C VAL A 35 14.84 25.55 8.91
N ASP A 36 15.52 26.59 8.41
CA ASP A 36 15.52 26.93 6.99
C ASP A 36 15.99 25.71 6.19
N ALA A 37 15.03 25.02 5.57
CA ALA A 37 15.30 24.03 4.56
C ALA A 37 15.53 24.78 3.25
N ASP A 38 16.78 25.17 3.01
CA ASP A 38 17.21 25.68 1.71
C ASP A 38 16.77 24.68 0.63
N ALA A 39 15.94 25.18 -0.29
CA ALA A 39 15.52 24.47 -1.48
C ALA A 39 16.76 23.99 -2.25
N ILE A 40 16.83 22.69 -2.53
CA ILE A 40 17.89 22.10 -3.35
C ILE A 40 17.58 22.42 -4.82
N PRO A 41 18.40 23.21 -5.54
CA PRO A 41 18.27 23.32 -6.98
C PRO A 41 18.99 22.14 -7.63
N MET A 42 18.31 21.44 -8.53
CA MET A 42 18.96 20.54 -9.48
C MET A 42 19.50 21.37 -10.64
N GLU A 43 20.77 21.76 -10.58
CA GLU A 43 21.51 22.30 -11.73
C GLU A 43 21.86 21.16 -12.69
N SER A 44 21.61 21.37 -13.98
CA SER A 44 21.95 20.47 -15.09
C SER A 44 23.30 20.85 -15.67
N ASP A 45 24.36 20.09 -15.38
CA ASP A 45 25.65 20.28 -16.05
C ASP A 45 25.67 19.56 -17.40
N SER A 46 25.69 20.35 -18.47
CA SER A 46 26.04 19.95 -19.83
C SER A 46 27.56 20.03 -20.01
N SER A 47 28.25 18.90 -19.91
CA SER A 47 29.67 18.82 -20.27
C SER A 47 29.85 18.38 -21.72
N ASN A 48 30.31 19.31 -22.55
CA ASN A 48 30.88 19.06 -23.88
C ASN A 48 32.01 18.02 -23.81
N MET A 49 31.88 16.94 -24.58
CA MET A 49 33.00 16.04 -24.89
C MET A 49 33.45 16.28 -26.33
N VAL A 50 34.67 16.80 -26.45
CA VAL A 50 35.43 16.98 -27.68
C VAL A 50 35.88 15.60 -28.15
N SER A 51 35.62 15.26 -29.42
CA SER A 51 36.08 14.03 -30.06
C SER A 51 37.51 14.19 -30.57
N ASP A 52 38.46 13.46 -30.00
CA ASP A 52 39.75 13.18 -30.64
C ASP A 52 39.59 11.94 -31.53
N GLY A 53 39.82 12.12 -32.82
CA GLY A 53 39.88 11.04 -33.80
C GLY A 53 41.22 10.33 -33.81
N PHE A 54 41.24 9.09 -34.30
CA PHE A 54 42.11 8.56 -35.36
C PHE A 54 41.92 7.02 -35.49
N PRO A 55 42.31 6.39 -36.62
CA PRO A 55 41.47 5.48 -37.39
C PRO A 55 41.97 4.01 -37.35
N MET A 56 41.15 3.05 -37.79
CA MET A 56 41.70 1.79 -38.31
C MET A 56 40.73 1.03 -39.23
N GLU A 57 41.11 1.05 -40.51
CA GLU A 57 41.19 -0.07 -41.47
C GLU A 57 39.94 -0.95 -41.72
N SER A 58 39.43 -0.81 -42.94
CA SER A 58 38.51 -1.72 -43.62
C SER A 58 39.30 -2.82 -44.32
N ASP A 59 38.93 -4.08 -44.10
CA ASP A 59 39.24 -5.16 -45.04
C ASP A 59 37.95 -5.85 -45.48
N VAL A 60 37.79 -5.86 -46.80
CA VAL A 60 36.72 -6.48 -47.58
C VAL A 60 37.19 -7.89 -47.95
N ASN A 61 36.35 -8.90 -47.81
CA ASN A 61 36.47 -10.10 -48.63
C ASN A 61 35.10 -10.74 -48.90
N SER A 62 34.79 -10.80 -50.19
CA SER A 62 33.62 -11.42 -50.80
C SER A 62 33.78 -12.95 -50.87
N VAL A 63 32.68 -13.68 -50.71
CA VAL A 63 32.52 -15.03 -51.28
C VAL A 63 31.13 -15.14 -51.90
N GLU A 64 31.08 -15.34 -53.21
CA GLU A 64 29.90 -15.71 -54.00
C GLU A 64 29.62 -17.22 -53.89
N SER A 65 28.35 -17.63 -53.96
CA SER A 65 27.84 -18.36 -55.14
C SER A 65 26.43 -18.97 -54.97
N ASN A 66 25.62 -18.74 -56.01
CA ASN A 66 24.68 -19.62 -56.71
C ASN A 66 23.26 -19.96 -56.16
N THR A 67 22.29 -19.53 -56.98
CA THR A 67 20.84 -19.80 -57.17
C THR A 67 20.52 -21.29 -57.52
N PRO A 68 19.26 -21.84 -57.47
CA PRO A 68 18.02 -21.35 -58.12
C PRO A 68 16.66 -21.66 -57.39
N PRO A 69 15.46 -21.38 -57.98
CA PRO A 69 14.21 -21.06 -57.26
C PRO A 69 13.17 -22.20 -57.23
N LEU A 70 12.12 -22.07 -56.40
CA LEU A 70 10.71 -22.44 -56.71
C LEU A 70 9.74 -22.15 -55.54
N GLU A 71 8.56 -21.65 -55.95
CA GLU A 71 7.22 -21.49 -55.35
C GLU A 71 6.87 -22.06 -53.96
N SER A 72 6.10 -21.29 -53.16
CA SER A 72 4.68 -21.58 -52.89
C SER A 72 4.04 -20.64 -51.83
N ASP A 73 2.85 -20.16 -52.19
CA ASP A 73 1.64 -19.96 -51.38
C ASP A 73 1.53 -18.88 -50.29
N HIS A 74 0.75 -17.85 -50.67
CA HIS A 74 0.07 -16.91 -49.79
C HIS A 74 -1.01 -17.61 -48.95
N SER A 75 -0.93 -17.44 -47.63
CA SER A 75 -2.11 -17.45 -46.75
C SER A 75 -2.08 -16.21 -45.87
N HIS A 76 -3.03 -15.30 -46.13
CA HIS A 76 -3.36 -14.18 -45.26
C HIS A 76 -4.21 -14.69 -44.09
N MET A 77 -3.81 -14.39 -42.85
CA MET A 77 -4.68 -14.52 -41.69
C MET A 77 -4.73 -13.17 -40.98
N GLU A 78 -5.95 -12.68 -40.82
CA GLU A 78 -6.34 -11.33 -40.42
C GLU A 78 -5.93 -11.00 -38.98
N SER A 79 -5.30 -9.84 -38.81
CA SER A 79 -5.17 -9.14 -37.52
C SER A 79 -6.41 -8.26 -37.33
N VAL A 80 -7.29 -8.61 -36.40
CA VAL A 80 -8.42 -7.77 -36.01
C VAL A 80 -7.92 -6.68 -35.06
N THR A 81 -7.83 -5.46 -35.56
CA THR A 81 -7.66 -4.23 -34.77
C THR A 81 -9.03 -3.57 -34.61
N LEU A 82 -9.58 -3.53 -33.40
CA LEU A 82 -10.80 -2.77 -33.11
C LEU A 82 -10.46 -1.30 -32.87
N HIS A 83 -10.74 -0.47 -33.88
CA HIS A 83 -10.84 0.99 -33.74
C HIS A 83 -12.27 1.34 -33.30
N MET A 84 -12.43 2.00 -32.16
CA MET A 84 -13.68 2.68 -31.81
C MET A 84 -13.59 4.12 -32.30
N GLU A 85 -14.24 4.39 -33.44
CA GLU A 85 -14.58 5.74 -33.87
C GLU A 85 -15.81 6.22 -33.10
N ALA A 86 -15.74 7.46 -32.60
CA ALA A 86 -16.84 8.14 -31.95
C ALA A 86 -17.65 8.91 -33.00
N ASP A 87 -18.93 8.58 -33.15
CA ASP A 87 -19.87 9.38 -33.93
C ASP A 87 -20.64 10.37 -33.06
N PRO A 88 -20.99 11.57 -33.59
CA PRO A 88 -21.45 12.70 -32.80
C PRO A 88 -22.97 12.64 -32.59
N PHE A 89 -23.42 12.68 -31.33
CA PHE A 89 -24.86 12.78 -31.04
C PHE A 89 -25.32 14.24 -30.96
N ASN A 90 -26.32 14.50 -31.80
CA ASN A 90 -26.98 15.76 -32.08
C ASN A 90 -27.80 16.27 -30.87
N LYS A 91 -27.77 17.58 -30.62
CA LYS A 91 -28.65 18.26 -29.65
C LYS A 91 -30.05 18.41 -30.25
N ASP A 92 -31.04 18.42 -29.35
CA ASP A 92 -32.48 18.61 -29.56
C ASP A 92 -33.27 17.38 -30.01
N GLN A 93 -33.88 16.68 -29.04
CA GLN A 93 -35.35 16.48 -28.92
C GLN A 93 -35.68 15.48 -27.80
N GLY A 94 -36.66 15.83 -26.95
CA GLY A 94 -37.45 14.88 -26.16
C GLY A 94 -37.21 14.88 -24.64
N ILE A 95 -37.97 15.72 -23.92
CA ILE A 95 -38.24 15.53 -22.49
C ILE A 95 -39.03 14.22 -22.35
N PHE A 96 -38.41 13.18 -21.78
CA PHE A 96 -39.13 11.98 -21.36
C PHE A 96 -39.87 12.28 -20.04
N HIS A 97 -41.16 12.59 -20.16
CA HIS A 97 -42.10 12.55 -19.06
C HIS A 97 -42.25 11.09 -18.59
N MET A 98 -41.75 10.79 -17.39
CA MET A 98 -42.03 9.54 -16.70
C MET A 98 -43.34 9.72 -15.92
N GLU A 99 -44.47 9.37 -16.53
CA GLU A 99 -45.75 9.29 -15.82
C GLU A 99 -45.71 8.10 -14.87
N LEU A 100 -45.81 8.36 -13.57
CA LEU A 100 -46.06 7.33 -12.56
C LEU A 100 -47.51 6.86 -12.71
N ASP A 101 -47.70 5.66 -13.24
CA ASP A 101 -49.00 4.99 -13.20
C ASP A 101 -49.31 4.59 -11.75
N LYS A 102 -50.19 5.36 -11.09
CA LYS A 102 -50.74 5.03 -9.78
C LYS A 102 -51.87 4.02 -9.97
N SER A 103 -51.53 2.78 -10.27
CA SER A 103 -52.47 1.69 -10.11
C SER A 103 -51.78 0.43 -9.58
N THR A 104 -52.23 0.03 -8.38
CA THR A 104 -51.91 -1.23 -7.68
C THR A 104 -50.58 -1.28 -6.90
N ILE A 105 -50.48 -0.47 -5.83
CA ILE A 105 -49.61 -0.84 -4.70
C ILE A 105 -50.38 -1.89 -3.87
N ASP A 106 -49.98 -3.14 -4.02
CA ASP A 106 -50.37 -4.21 -3.09
C ASP A 106 -49.76 -3.90 -1.70
N PRO A 107 -50.57 -3.71 -0.63
CA PRO A 107 -50.05 -3.42 0.71
C PRO A 107 -49.32 -4.60 1.37
N GLN A 108 -49.16 -5.72 0.67
CA GLN A 108 -48.46 -6.93 1.14
C GLN A 108 -47.21 -7.25 0.31
N ALA A 109 -46.64 -6.28 -0.41
CA ALA A 109 -45.26 -6.39 -0.91
C ALA A 109 -44.29 -6.42 0.30
N SER A 110 -43.96 -7.64 0.71
CA SER A 110 -42.96 -8.02 1.70
C SER A 110 -41.84 -7.00 1.87
N GLU A 111 -41.49 -6.68 3.12
CA GLU A 111 -40.18 -6.15 3.49
C GLU A 111 -39.10 -6.95 2.75
N CYS A 112 -38.63 -6.44 1.62
CA CYS A 112 -37.52 -7.03 0.91
C CYS A 112 -36.32 -6.85 1.85
N LYS A 113 -35.82 -7.96 2.41
CA LYS A 113 -34.68 -7.95 3.32
C LYS A 113 -33.44 -7.48 2.56
N TYR A 114 -33.23 -6.17 2.50
CA TYR A 114 -32.03 -5.52 1.96
C TYR A 114 -30.78 -5.80 2.80
N ASP A 115 -30.93 -6.44 3.97
CA ASP A 115 -29.80 -6.77 4.86
C ASP A 115 -28.80 -7.76 4.26
N ASP A 116 -29.16 -8.51 3.22
CA ASP A 116 -28.28 -9.49 2.58
C ASP A 116 -27.67 -9.02 1.25
N ASP A 117 -27.80 -7.74 0.86
CA ASP A 117 -27.12 -7.22 -0.34
C ASP A 117 -25.58 -7.20 -0.13
N PRO A 118 -24.79 -7.98 -0.90
CA PRO A 118 -23.34 -8.00 -0.79
C PRO A 118 -22.68 -6.65 -1.03
N LEU A 119 -23.26 -5.81 -1.89
CA LEU A 119 -22.71 -4.49 -2.19
C LEU A 119 -22.92 -3.53 -1.02
N LEU A 120 -24.10 -3.56 -0.41
CA LEU A 120 -24.38 -2.77 0.80
C LEU A 120 -23.48 -3.20 1.97
N LYS A 121 -23.29 -4.50 2.18
CA LYS A 121 -22.33 -5.01 3.19
C LYS A 121 -20.91 -4.54 2.87
N ALA A 122 -20.46 -4.65 1.62
CA ALA A 122 -19.13 -4.18 1.21
C ALA A 122 -18.93 -2.67 1.47
N PHE A 123 -19.94 -1.85 1.21
CA PHE A 123 -19.89 -0.42 1.48
C PHE A 123 -19.74 -0.12 2.97
N LYS A 124 -20.56 -0.77 3.83
CA LYS A 124 -20.45 -0.61 5.29
C LYS A 124 -19.09 -1.07 5.82
N VAL A 125 -18.52 -2.15 5.29
CA VAL A 125 -17.15 -2.57 5.63
C VAL A 125 -16.12 -1.53 5.21
N MET A 126 -16.27 -0.96 4.02
CA MET A 126 -15.40 0.12 3.54
C MET A 126 -15.46 1.36 4.44
N GLU A 127 -16.65 1.71 4.96
CA GLU A 127 -16.78 2.79 5.96
C GLU A 127 -16.02 2.49 7.25
N VAL A 128 -16.05 1.24 7.72
CA VAL A 128 -15.26 0.82 8.89
C VAL A 128 -13.76 1.02 8.61
N ILE A 129 -13.25 0.52 7.49
CA ILE A 129 -11.83 0.69 7.10
C ILE A 129 -11.49 2.18 6.94
N GLY A 130 -12.39 2.96 6.33
CA GLY A 130 -12.20 4.38 6.05
C GLY A 130 -11.96 5.24 7.29
N ARG A 131 -12.49 4.83 8.46
CA ARG A 131 -12.23 5.51 9.75
C ARG A 131 -10.77 5.50 10.18
N TYR A 132 -9.97 4.58 9.63
CA TYR A 132 -8.55 4.41 9.95
C TYR A 132 -7.62 4.94 8.85
N ARG A 133 -8.18 5.55 7.79
CA ARG A 133 -7.39 6.04 6.65
C ARG A 133 -6.44 7.15 7.09
N SER A 134 -5.19 7.03 6.68
CA SER A 134 -4.19 8.10 6.86
C SER A 134 -4.56 9.33 6.05
N VAL A 135 -4.36 10.51 6.64
CA VAL A 135 -4.60 11.80 5.97
C VAL A 135 -3.63 11.96 4.81
N VAL A 136 -4.17 12.25 3.63
CA VAL A 136 -3.39 12.57 2.43
C VAL A 136 -3.17 14.09 2.39
N PRO A 137 -1.99 14.58 1.98
CA PRO A 137 -1.77 16.02 1.79
C PRO A 137 -2.82 16.63 0.86
N ALA A 138 -3.33 17.82 1.19
CA ALA A 138 -4.41 18.48 0.43
C ALA A 138 -4.06 18.77 -1.05
N THR A 139 -2.79 18.72 -1.41
CA THR A 139 -2.29 18.95 -2.78
C THR A 139 -2.29 17.71 -3.65
N ALA A 140 -2.49 16.51 -3.08
CA ALA A 140 -2.49 15.28 -3.85
C ALA A 140 -3.77 15.15 -4.68
N ARG A 141 -3.66 14.64 -5.90
CA ARG A 141 -4.83 14.29 -6.72
C ARG A 141 -5.60 13.15 -6.06
N ASP A 142 -6.91 13.32 -5.90
CA ASP A 142 -7.78 12.32 -5.28
C ASP A 142 -8.19 11.23 -6.29
N HIS A 143 -7.66 10.02 -6.07
CA HIS A 143 -8.00 8.79 -6.81
C HIS A 143 -8.88 7.84 -6.00
N THR A 144 -9.47 8.31 -4.89
CA THR A 144 -10.24 7.48 -3.95
C THR A 144 -11.36 6.70 -4.65
N SER A 145 -12.01 7.29 -5.65
CA SER A 145 -13.07 6.63 -6.41
C SER A 145 -12.59 5.36 -7.13
N ASP A 146 -11.41 5.39 -7.74
CA ASP A 146 -10.86 4.25 -8.48
C ASP A 146 -10.47 3.12 -7.52
N GLY A 147 -9.78 3.47 -6.44
CA GLY A 147 -9.42 2.53 -5.37
C GLY A 147 -10.66 1.88 -4.72
N ASN A 148 -11.70 2.68 -4.46
CA ASN A 148 -12.95 2.20 -3.88
C ASN A 148 -13.64 1.16 -4.78
N ILE A 149 -13.67 1.36 -6.10
CA ILE A 149 -14.27 0.38 -7.03
C ILE A 149 -13.54 -0.97 -6.95
N MET A 150 -12.20 -0.95 -6.93
CA MET A 150 -11.40 -2.17 -6.80
C MET A 150 -11.64 -2.88 -5.46
N PHE A 151 -11.72 -2.11 -4.38
CA PHE A 151 -11.93 -2.64 -3.03
C PHE A 151 -13.33 -3.23 -2.89
N LEU A 152 -14.37 -2.54 -3.36
CA LEU A 152 -15.75 -3.01 -3.36
C LEU A 152 -15.88 -4.31 -4.16
N SER A 153 -15.27 -4.39 -5.34
CA SER A 153 -15.29 -5.59 -6.18
C SER A 153 -14.71 -6.81 -5.45
N LYS A 154 -13.51 -6.66 -4.86
CA LYS A 154 -12.86 -7.72 -4.07
C LYS A 154 -13.69 -8.13 -2.85
N MET A 155 -14.22 -7.17 -2.10
CA MET A 155 -15.07 -7.45 -0.93
C MET A 155 -16.37 -8.15 -1.33
N CYS A 156 -17.05 -7.70 -2.38
CA CYS A 156 -18.28 -8.33 -2.87
C CYS A 156 -18.06 -9.80 -3.23
N ASN A 157 -16.93 -10.14 -3.85
CA ASN A 157 -16.61 -11.53 -4.19
C ASN A 157 -16.49 -12.40 -2.93
N GLN A 158 -15.83 -11.90 -1.89
CA GLN A 158 -15.65 -12.63 -0.62
C GLN A 158 -16.96 -12.73 0.16
N ILE A 159 -17.76 -11.64 0.18
CA ILE A 159 -19.07 -11.61 0.84
C ILE A 159 -20.05 -12.58 0.19
N ARG A 160 -20.12 -12.62 -1.15
CA ARG A 160 -20.93 -13.60 -1.89
C ARG A 160 -20.50 -15.03 -1.61
N ALA A 161 -19.20 -15.26 -1.44
CA ALA A 161 -18.64 -16.55 -1.08
C ALA A 161 -18.81 -16.92 0.40
N LYS A 162 -19.40 -16.04 1.22
CA LYS A 162 -19.58 -16.26 2.66
C LYS A 162 -18.25 -16.57 3.36
N GLN A 163 -17.21 -15.83 3.00
CA GLN A 163 -15.85 -15.97 3.54
C GLN A 163 -15.45 -14.70 4.29
N PRO A 164 -14.62 -14.82 5.34
CA PRO A 164 -14.03 -13.65 5.99
C PRO A 164 -13.34 -12.74 4.98
N ILE A 165 -13.45 -11.43 5.18
CA ILE A 165 -12.76 -10.46 4.34
C ILE A 165 -11.27 -10.52 4.64
N GLN A 166 -10.51 -10.99 3.65
CA GLN A 166 -9.08 -11.16 3.69
C GLN A 166 -8.38 -9.83 3.37
N MET A 167 -7.61 -9.35 4.35
CA MET A 167 -6.81 -8.14 4.25
C MET A 167 -5.34 -8.46 4.41
N ILE A 168 -4.47 -7.68 3.76
CA ILE A 168 -3.01 -7.87 3.81
C ILE A 168 -2.32 -6.56 4.11
N LEU A 169 -1.37 -6.57 5.06
CA LEU A 169 -0.63 -5.39 5.49
C LEU A 169 0.89 -5.67 5.50
N PRO A 170 1.64 -5.06 4.57
CA PRO A 170 3.09 -4.91 4.66
C PRO A 170 3.45 -4.02 5.87
N ALA A 171 3.94 -4.61 6.96
CA ALA A 171 4.29 -3.87 8.17
C ALA A 171 5.11 -4.71 9.16
N PHE A 172 5.54 -4.05 10.23
CA PHE A 172 6.29 -4.65 11.34
C PHE A 172 7.57 -5.38 10.88
N PRO A 173 8.53 -4.66 10.26
CA PRO A 173 9.79 -5.24 9.82
C PRO A 173 10.68 -5.65 10.99
N PHE A 174 10.97 -4.68 11.86
CA PHE A 174 11.88 -4.71 13.01
C PHE A 174 11.87 -3.34 13.70
N LYS A 175 12.49 -3.23 14.89
CA LYS A 175 12.80 -1.94 15.53
C LYS A 175 13.96 -1.22 14.84
N SER A 176 13.94 0.11 14.90
CA SER A 176 15.04 0.95 14.40
C SER A 176 16.41 0.50 14.97
N PRO A 177 17.48 0.54 14.16
CA PRO A 177 18.83 0.35 14.67
C PRO A 177 19.29 1.49 15.60
N ASN A 178 18.62 2.65 15.61
CA ASN A 178 18.89 3.76 16.54
C ASN A 178 18.29 3.48 17.94
N ARG A 179 19.01 2.68 18.72
CA ARG A 179 18.62 2.28 20.09
C ARG A 179 18.90 3.36 21.16
N GLU A 180 19.62 4.42 20.80
CA GLU A 180 19.93 5.50 21.74
C GLU A 180 18.77 6.50 21.82
N ASN A 181 18.21 6.88 20.67
CA ASN A 181 17.32 8.04 20.58
C ASN A 181 15.92 7.74 20.00
N LYS A 182 15.67 6.53 19.47
CA LYS A 182 14.41 6.22 18.78
C LYS A 182 13.61 5.06 19.37
N VAL A 183 14.27 4.01 19.85
CA VAL A 183 13.59 2.80 20.36
C VAL A 183 14.22 2.30 21.65
N LEU A 184 13.44 1.57 22.46
CA LEU A 184 13.89 1.03 23.75
C LEU A 184 14.74 -0.23 23.64
N GLY A 185 14.75 -0.87 22.48
CA GLY A 185 15.43 -2.13 22.22
C GLY A 185 15.15 -2.65 20.81
N ASN A 186 15.54 -3.90 20.55
CA ASN A 186 15.31 -4.59 19.27
C ASN A 186 13.99 -5.38 19.21
N LEU A 187 13.39 -5.69 20.36
CA LEU A 187 12.14 -6.44 20.46
C LEU A 187 10.90 -5.52 20.39
N PRO A 188 9.72 -6.05 20.01
CA PRO A 188 8.46 -5.34 20.12
C PRO A 188 8.21 -4.86 21.55
N ASP A 189 7.60 -3.69 21.68
CA ASP A 189 7.21 -3.10 22.95
C ASP A 189 5.73 -2.70 22.93
N LYS A 190 5.32 -1.85 23.88
CA LYS A 190 3.91 -1.44 24.00
C LYS A 190 3.39 -0.72 22.75
N GLY A 191 4.26 -0.13 21.93
CA GLY A 191 3.89 0.47 20.65
C GLY A 191 3.32 -0.56 19.68
N GLU A 192 3.99 -1.71 19.52
CA GLU A 192 3.49 -2.82 18.70
C GLU A 192 2.23 -3.44 19.29
N ASP A 193 2.18 -3.62 20.60
CA ASP A 193 1.01 -4.18 21.30
C ASP A 193 -0.27 -3.36 21.02
N ILE A 194 -0.21 -2.05 21.25
CA ILE A 194 -1.33 -1.14 20.96
C ILE A 194 -1.69 -1.16 19.47
N SER A 195 -0.68 -1.19 18.59
CA SER A 195 -0.91 -1.23 17.14
C SER A 195 -1.61 -2.52 16.71
N LEU A 196 -1.19 -3.67 17.24
CA LEU A 196 -1.81 -4.97 16.98
C LEU A 196 -3.23 -5.05 17.57
N ALA A 197 -3.44 -4.55 18.79
CA ALA A 197 -4.76 -4.44 19.39
C ALA A 197 -5.71 -3.63 18.51
N HIS A 198 -5.21 -2.52 17.95
CA HIS A 198 -5.98 -1.65 17.07
C HIS A 198 -6.35 -2.33 15.75
N LEU A 199 -5.41 -3.04 15.12
CA LEU A 199 -5.64 -3.82 13.90
C LEU A 199 -6.60 -5.00 14.14
N ASN A 200 -6.50 -5.65 15.29
CA ASN A 200 -7.42 -6.70 15.70
C ASN A 200 -8.84 -6.14 15.93
N GLY A 201 -8.94 -4.97 16.57
CA GLY A 201 -10.18 -4.22 16.76
C GLY A 201 -10.83 -3.78 15.45
N LEU A 202 -10.05 -3.36 14.45
CA LEU A 202 -10.54 -3.10 13.10
C LEU A 202 -11.24 -4.33 12.51
N CYS A 203 -10.64 -5.51 12.63
CA CYS A 203 -11.24 -6.75 12.12
C CYS A 203 -12.51 -7.15 12.90
N ALA A 204 -12.52 -6.95 14.22
CA ALA A 204 -13.69 -7.17 15.06
C ALA A 204 -14.86 -6.24 14.67
N ALA A 205 -14.58 -4.96 14.42
CA ALA A 205 -15.58 -3.98 13.98
C ALA A 205 -16.17 -4.32 12.60
N ILE A 206 -15.42 -4.99 11.72
CA ILE A 206 -15.95 -5.55 10.48
C ILE A 206 -16.94 -6.70 10.78
N GLY A 207 -16.65 -7.52 11.80
CA GLY A 207 -17.53 -8.59 12.28
C GLY A 207 -18.90 -8.11 12.77
N ASP A 208 -19.00 -6.88 13.28
CA ASP A 208 -20.28 -6.27 13.68
C ASP A 208 -21.19 -5.96 12.48
N VAL A 209 -20.62 -5.84 11.28
CA VAL A 209 -21.31 -5.47 10.03
C VAL A 209 -21.50 -6.67 9.11
N TYR A 210 -20.56 -7.62 9.14
CA TYR A 210 -20.54 -8.79 8.28
C TYR A 210 -20.22 -10.03 9.10
N GLU A 211 -21.14 -10.99 9.11
CA GLU A 211 -21.14 -12.11 10.04
C GLU A 211 -19.95 -13.08 9.92
N TYR A 212 -19.24 -13.09 8.79
CA TYR A 212 -17.99 -13.86 8.62
C TYR A 212 -16.73 -13.06 8.98
N GLY A 213 -16.89 -11.77 9.32
CA GLY A 213 -15.85 -10.88 9.81
C GLY A 213 -14.71 -10.65 8.83
N ALA A 214 -13.53 -10.39 9.37
CA ALA A 214 -12.31 -10.16 8.62
C ALA A 214 -11.10 -10.82 9.28
N LYS A 215 -10.07 -11.06 8.45
CA LYS A 215 -8.75 -11.54 8.85
C LYS A 215 -7.70 -10.63 8.25
N LEU A 216 -6.68 -10.29 9.04
CA LEU A 216 -5.57 -9.46 8.59
C LEU A 216 -4.28 -10.28 8.60
N THR A 217 -3.73 -10.52 7.42
CA THR A 217 -2.39 -11.09 7.25
C THR A 217 -1.34 -9.99 7.25
N ILE A 218 -0.50 -9.95 8.29
CA ILE A 218 0.68 -9.09 8.34
C ILE A 218 1.83 -9.79 7.58
N VAL A 219 2.33 -9.15 6.53
CA VAL A 219 3.53 -9.63 5.82
C VAL A 219 4.70 -8.78 6.26
N SER A 220 5.60 -9.38 7.05
CA SER A 220 6.78 -8.66 7.50
C SER A 220 7.73 -8.41 6.33
N ASP A 221 8.07 -7.15 6.12
CA ASP A 221 9.06 -6.66 5.18
C ASP A 221 10.47 -6.57 5.80
N GLY A 222 10.67 -7.14 6.99
CA GLY A 222 11.96 -7.12 7.70
C GLY A 222 13.10 -7.67 6.86
N LEU A 223 12.99 -8.92 6.37
CA LEU A 223 14.01 -9.50 5.49
C LEU A 223 14.16 -8.77 4.17
N VAL A 224 13.18 -7.97 3.75
CA VAL A 224 13.29 -7.24 2.49
C VAL A 224 14.35 -6.14 2.62
N TYR A 225 14.50 -5.54 3.80
CA TYR A 225 15.30 -4.31 3.96
C TYR A 225 16.41 -4.39 5.02
N ASN A 226 16.44 -5.39 5.89
CA ASN A 226 17.30 -5.39 7.08
C ASN A 226 18.80 -5.20 6.77
N ASP A 227 19.34 -5.90 5.77
CA ASP A 227 20.74 -5.81 5.35
C ASP A 227 21.14 -4.41 4.87
N ILE A 228 20.25 -3.70 4.16
CA ILE A 228 20.49 -2.33 3.69
C ILE A 228 20.20 -1.27 4.76
N LEU A 229 19.55 -1.66 5.85
CA LEU A 229 19.25 -0.83 7.01
C LEU A 229 20.17 -1.11 8.22
N GLY A 230 21.15 -2.00 8.07
CA GLY A 230 22.10 -2.33 9.13
C GLY A 230 21.50 -3.13 10.29
N VAL A 231 20.41 -3.86 10.04
CA VAL A 231 19.75 -4.74 11.02
C VAL A 231 20.09 -6.19 10.70
N SER A 232 20.55 -6.94 11.70
CA SER A 232 20.97 -8.33 11.51
C SER A 232 19.78 -9.24 11.19
N ASP A 233 19.99 -10.32 10.42
CA ASP A 233 18.95 -11.32 10.16
C ASP A 233 18.42 -11.91 11.49
N ARG A 234 19.28 -12.02 12.52
CA ARG A 234 18.91 -12.44 13.87
C ARG A 234 17.94 -11.47 14.55
N ASP A 235 18.21 -10.16 14.51
CA ASP A 235 17.29 -9.17 15.10
C ASP A 235 15.91 -9.24 14.43
N VAL A 236 15.84 -9.44 13.11
CA VAL A 236 14.55 -9.62 12.40
C VAL A 236 13.85 -10.88 12.88
N TRP A 237 14.58 -11.99 13.02
CA TRP A 237 14.03 -13.24 13.54
C TRP A 237 13.40 -13.04 14.91
N GLU A 238 14.18 -12.53 15.86
CA GLU A 238 13.80 -12.33 17.26
C GLU A 238 12.62 -11.37 17.38
N TYR A 239 12.66 -10.23 16.68
CA TYR A 239 11.54 -9.29 16.66
C TYR A 239 10.27 -9.96 16.14
N SER A 240 10.36 -10.65 15.01
CA SER A 240 9.20 -11.28 14.38
C SER A 240 8.66 -12.47 15.17
N HIS A 241 9.49 -13.13 15.98
CA HIS A 241 9.09 -14.20 16.88
C HIS A 241 8.32 -13.62 18.07
N ALA A 242 8.91 -12.64 18.75
CA ALA A 242 8.28 -11.96 19.88
C ALA A 242 6.95 -11.30 19.49
N LEU A 243 6.84 -10.75 18.28
CA LEU A 243 5.60 -10.17 17.78
C LEU A 243 4.47 -11.21 17.64
N ARG A 244 4.81 -12.45 17.25
CA ARG A 244 3.86 -13.57 17.15
C ARG A 244 3.46 -14.07 18.53
N GLU A 245 4.41 -14.17 19.45
CA GLU A 245 4.12 -14.51 20.86
C GLU A 245 3.14 -13.50 21.46
N MET A 246 3.38 -12.19 21.25
CA MET A 246 2.49 -11.12 21.69
C MET A 246 1.06 -11.25 21.15
N VAL A 247 0.89 -11.63 19.87
CA VAL A 247 -0.44 -11.89 19.28
C VAL A 247 -1.16 -13.05 19.97
N VAL A 248 -0.44 -14.14 20.28
CA VAL A 248 -0.98 -15.32 20.96
C VAL A 248 -1.34 -15.00 22.41
N GLU A 249 -0.43 -14.35 23.15
CA GLU A 249 -0.61 -13.98 24.56
C GLU A 249 -1.81 -13.06 24.77
N ASN A 250 -1.98 -12.07 23.89
CA ASN A 250 -3.09 -11.12 23.94
C ASN A 250 -4.39 -11.63 23.28
N LYS A 251 -4.39 -12.82 22.67
CA LYS A 251 -5.55 -13.40 21.96
C LYS A 251 -6.07 -12.49 20.84
N TYR A 252 -5.15 -11.98 20.01
CA TYR A 252 -5.54 -11.24 18.82
C TYR A 252 -5.94 -12.21 17.69
N ASP A 253 -7.14 -12.75 17.83
CA ASP A 253 -7.67 -13.85 17.01
C ASP A 253 -7.87 -13.50 15.53
N HIS A 254 -7.80 -12.22 15.14
CA HIS A 254 -7.98 -11.79 13.75
C HIS A 254 -6.67 -11.58 12.98
N ILE A 255 -5.52 -11.73 13.64
CA ILE A 255 -4.21 -11.44 13.05
C ILE A 255 -3.50 -12.73 12.64
N GLU A 256 -3.04 -12.76 11.41
CA GLU A 256 -2.21 -13.81 10.85
C GLU A 256 -0.90 -13.23 10.33
N PHE A 257 0.08 -14.08 10.05
CA PHE A 257 1.38 -13.64 9.54
C PHE A 257 1.84 -14.44 8.34
N ALA A 258 2.42 -13.74 7.37
CA ALA A 258 3.24 -14.34 6.32
C ALA A 258 4.68 -13.83 6.42
N ARG A 259 5.64 -14.70 6.10
CA ARG A 259 7.07 -14.37 6.00
C ARG A 259 7.48 -14.33 4.54
N LEU A 260 8.66 -13.76 4.28
CA LEU A 260 9.22 -13.71 2.92
C LEU A 260 9.31 -15.10 2.27
N ARG A 261 9.66 -16.15 3.02
CA ARG A 261 9.63 -17.55 2.56
C ARG A 261 8.27 -17.94 1.95
N ASN A 262 7.16 -17.51 2.56
CA ASN A 262 5.81 -17.82 2.09
C ASN A 262 5.46 -17.12 0.76
N LEU A 263 6.25 -16.14 0.33
CA LEU A 263 6.08 -15.47 -0.95
C LEU A 263 6.94 -16.10 -2.06
N VAL A 264 8.15 -16.57 -1.71
CA VAL A 264 9.11 -17.06 -2.70
C VAL A 264 9.05 -18.56 -2.93
N HIS A 265 8.39 -19.32 -2.05
CA HIS A 265 8.16 -20.76 -2.18
C HIS A 265 9.46 -21.57 -2.36
N ILE A 266 10.44 -21.34 -1.49
CA ILE A 266 11.69 -22.10 -1.42
C ILE A 266 11.90 -22.60 0.00
N HIS A 267 12.62 -23.73 0.15
CA HIS A 267 12.90 -24.34 1.46
C HIS A 267 11.63 -24.58 2.29
N GLU A 268 10.52 -24.97 1.65
CA GLU A 268 9.23 -25.19 2.32
C GLU A 268 9.26 -26.39 3.27
N ASP A 269 10.05 -27.42 2.94
CA ASP A 269 10.26 -28.61 3.76
C ASP A 269 11.16 -28.36 4.99
N VAL A 270 11.79 -27.19 5.08
CA VAL A 270 12.70 -26.84 6.17
C VAL A 270 11.92 -26.24 7.33
N ASN A 271 12.04 -26.84 8.51
CA ASN A 271 11.60 -26.21 9.73
C ASN A 271 12.50 -24.99 10.01
N LEU A 272 11.94 -23.78 9.97
CA LEU A 272 12.69 -22.57 10.23
C LEU A 272 12.73 -22.30 11.73
N ASP A 273 13.85 -22.64 12.36
CA ASP A 273 14.28 -22.02 13.61
C ASP A 273 15.12 -20.77 13.34
N GLY A 274 15.67 -20.15 14.38
CA GLY A 274 16.47 -18.93 14.25
C GLY A 274 17.75 -19.13 13.42
N GLU A 275 18.46 -20.25 13.61
CA GLU A 275 19.71 -20.52 12.89
C GLU A 275 19.46 -20.80 11.40
N ALA A 276 18.45 -21.64 11.10
CA ALA A 276 18.03 -21.93 9.74
C ALA A 276 17.52 -20.67 9.04
N TYR A 277 16.79 -19.80 9.76
CA TYR A 277 16.33 -18.53 9.22
C TYR A 277 17.48 -17.61 8.85
N GLU A 278 18.45 -17.39 9.74
CA GLU A 278 19.62 -16.54 9.47
C GLU A 278 20.43 -17.07 8.28
N LYS A 279 20.65 -18.38 8.23
CA LYS A 279 21.39 -19.02 7.14
C LYS A 279 20.71 -18.83 5.78
N LEU A 280 19.39 -18.95 5.73
CA LEU A 280 18.61 -18.92 4.49
C LEU A 280 18.11 -17.51 4.11
N ALA A 281 18.22 -16.53 5.00
CA ALA A 281 17.77 -15.15 4.77
C ALA A 281 18.33 -14.50 3.50
N PRO A 282 19.63 -14.64 3.16
CA PRO A 282 20.17 -14.12 1.90
C PRO A 282 19.52 -14.76 0.66
N GLU A 283 19.23 -16.05 0.70
CA GLU A 283 18.57 -16.77 -0.40
C GLU A 283 17.12 -16.29 -0.59
N PHE A 284 16.38 -16.11 0.50
CA PHE A 284 15.02 -15.54 0.43
C PHE A 284 15.01 -14.15 -0.20
N ARG A 285 15.96 -13.28 0.18
CA ARG A 285 16.12 -11.94 -0.41
C ARG A 285 16.43 -12.02 -1.90
N GLN A 286 17.39 -12.85 -2.28
CA GLN A 286 17.79 -13.00 -3.67
C GLN A 286 16.65 -13.54 -4.54
N GLU A 287 15.93 -14.54 -4.05
CA GLU A 287 14.80 -15.12 -4.79
C GLU A 287 13.63 -14.16 -4.93
N LEU A 288 13.37 -13.30 -3.93
CA LEU A 288 12.38 -12.23 -4.06
C LEU A 288 12.73 -11.30 -5.23
N ILE A 289 13.94 -10.77 -5.23
CA ILE A 289 14.41 -9.83 -6.25
C ILE A 289 14.39 -10.50 -7.62
N ARG A 290 14.89 -11.75 -7.71
CA ARG A 290 14.98 -12.48 -8.97
C ARG A 290 13.60 -12.80 -9.58
N LYS A 291 12.63 -13.20 -8.76
CA LYS A 291 11.31 -13.65 -9.23
C LYS A 291 10.31 -12.50 -9.43
N TYR A 292 10.43 -11.41 -8.68
CA TYR A 292 9.35 -10.43 -8.56
C TYR A 292 9.75 -8.99 -8.90
N THR A 293 11.03 -8.66 -9.10
CA THR A 293 11.38 -7.33 -9.63
C THR A 293 10.75 -7.17 -11.03
N PRO A 294 9.92 -6.13 -11.26
CA PRO A 294 9.30 -5.93 -12.56
C PRO A 294 10.35 -5.71 -13.66
N GLU A 295 10.12 -6.27 -14.84
CA GLU A 295 11.03 -6.11 -15.97
C GLU A 295 11.19 -4.61 -16.32
N GLY A 296 12.45 -4.18 -16.50
CA GLY A 296 12.76 -2.77 -16.79
C GLY A 296 12.51 -1.81 -15.63
N PHE A 297 12.28 -2.28 -14.41
CA PHE A 297 12.12 -1.40 -13.25
C PHE A 297 13.43 -0.66 -12.93
N ASP A 298 13.36 0.67 -12.92
CA ASP A 298 14.45 1.56 -12.51
C ASP A 298 13.91 2.55 -11.48
N ALA A 299 14.42 2.49 -10.24
CA ALA A 299 13.97 3.36 -9.17
C ALA A 299 14.25 4.84 -9.46
N ALA A 300 15.39 5.19 -10.08
CA ALA A 300 15.71 6.58 -10.39
C ALA A 300 14.76 7.18 -11.43
N VAL A 301 14.35 6.39 -12.42
CA VAL A 301 13.33 6.78 -13.40
C VAL A 301 11.96 6.91 -12.72
N LYS A 302 11.55 5.91 -11.93
CA LYS A 302 10.26 5.91 -11.23
C LYS A 302 10.11 7.05 -10.23
N ILE A 303 11.15 7.34 -9.43
CA ILE A 303 11.16 8.48 -8.49
C ILE A 303 10.91 9.83 -9.20
N LYS A 304 11.36 9.97 -10.46
CA LYS A 304 11.15 11.19 -11.25
C LYS A 304 9.78 11.27 -11.93
N THR A 305 9.16 10.12 -12.21
CA THR A 305 7.99 10.02 -13.09
C THR A 305 6.69 9.68 -12.37
N ASP A 306 6.76 9.16 -11.14
CA ASP A 306 5.62 8.74 -10.34
C ASP A 306 5.59 9.51 -9.00
N GLU A 307 4.50 10.24 -8.76
CA GLU A 307 4.34 11.12 -7.59
C GLU A 307 4.27 10.34 -6.27
N ASN A 308 3.64 9.16 -6.27
CA ASN A 308 3.52 8.31 -5.08
C ASN A 308 4.88 7.70 -4.71
N ILE A 309 5.64 7.23 -5.72
CA ILE A 309 7.00 6.72 -5.52
C ILE A 309 7.94 7.84 -5.05
N CYS A 310 7.84 9.03 -5.64
CA CYS A 310 8.62 10.20 -5.21
C CYS A 310 8.34 10.57 -3.74
N THR A 311 7.06 10.58 -3.35
CA THR A 311 6.62 10.83 -1.97
C THR A 311 7.17 9.77 -1.01
N THR A 312 7.11 8.50 -1.41
CA THR A 312 7.67 7.37 -0.65
C THR A 312 9.18 7.52 -0.47
N TYR A 313 9.91 7.83 -1.54
CA TYR A 313 11.36 8.06 -1.51
C TYR A 313 11.73 9.21 -0.56
N ARG A 314 11.02 10.34 -0.63
CA ARG A 314 11.22 11.48 0.30
C ARG A 314 10.96 11.07 1.75
N GLY A 315 9.93 10.26 1.97
CA GLY A 315 9.64 9.64 3.27
C GLY A 315 10.82 8.82 3.76
N TYR A 316 11.36 7.91 2.95
CA TYR A 316 12.54 7.10 3.29
C TYR A 316 13.74 7.95 3.65
N ILE A 317 14.08 8.99 2.89
CA ILE A 317 15.19 9.89 3.24
C ILE A 317 15.00 10.48 4.65
N LYS A 318 13.79 10.94 4.98
CA LYS A 318 13.48 11.49 6.31
C LYS A 318 13.63 10.44 7.41
N PHE A 319 13.18 9.21 7.19
CA PHE A 319 13.30 8.12 8.16
C PHE A 319 14.76 7.68 8.34
N LEU A 320 15.46 7.43 7.24
CA LEU A 320 16.85 6.96 7.21
C LEU A 320 17.81 7.95 7.88
N THR A 321 17.57 9.25 7.75
CA THR A 321 18.38 10.29 8.40
C THR A 321 18.40 10.10 9.92
N LYS A 322 17.28 9.70 10.53
CA LYS A 322 17.20 9.42 11.97
C LYS A 322 17.63 8.01 12.32
N ASP A 323 17.27 7.03 11.50
CA ASP A 323 17.57 5.61 11.77
C ASP A 323 19.07 5.32 11.68
N LEU A 324 19.75 5.92 10.72
CA LEU A 324 21.16 5.69 10.45
C LEU A 324 22.06 6.83 10.96
N GLU A 325 21.53 7.67 11.86
CA GLU A 325 22.24 8.81 12.44
C GLU A 325 23.55 8.37 13.11
N HIS A 326 23.52 7.26 13.86
CA HIS A 326 24.67 6.69 14.55
C HIS A 326 25.74 6.09 13.61
N LEU A 327 25.40 5.79 12.34
CA LEU A 327 26.38 5.35 11.34
C LEU A 327 27.24 6.51 10.82
N HIS A 328 26.84 7.75 11.13
CA HIS A 328 27.64 8.94 10.92
C HIS A 328 28.53 9.18 12.12
N VAL A 329 29.76 8.67 12.08
CA VAL A 329 30.80 9.08 13.02
C VAL A 329 31.40 10.38 12.47
N ASP A 330 31.29 11.49 13.20
CA ASP A 330 31.96 12.75 12.88
C ASP A 330 33.43 12.67 13.31
N ASP A 331 34.14 11.67 12.79
CA ASP A 331 35.58 11.43 13.01
C ASP A 331 36.46 12.14 11.97
N GLY A 332 35.84 12.98 11.12
CA GLY A 332 36.51 13.67 10.01
C GLY A 332 36.73 12.80 8.76
N THR A 333 36.34 11.52 8.75
CA THR A 333 36.55 10.61 7.60
C THR A 333 35.41 10.63 6.58
N LYS A 334 34.19 11.00 6.98
CA LYS A 334 33.00 11.01 6.10
C LYS A 334 32.38 12.40 6.00
N SER A 335 32.48 13.02 4.81
CA SER A 335 31.79 14.28 4.53
C SER A 335 30.27 14.14 4.64
N ARG A 336 29.59 15.17 5.15
CA ARG A 336 28.11 15.32 5.10
C ARG A 336 27.53 15.02 3.71
N LYS A 337 28.24 15.39 2.63
CA LYS A 337 27.84 15.11 1.24
C LYS A 337 27.85 13.59 0.95
N SER A 338 28.86 12.87 1.43
CA SER A 338 28.97 11.42 1.27
C SER A 338 27.87 10.68 2.00
N HIS A 339 27.52 11.13 3.22
CA HIS A 339 26.44 10.54 4.00
C HIS A 339 25.07 10.75 3.32
N LYS A 340 24.77 11.98 2.85
CA LYS A 340 23.55 12.25 2.08
C LYS A 340 23.44 11.37 0.82
N LYS A 341 24.57 11.16 0.11
CA LYS A 341 24.61 10.26 -1.06
C LYS A 341 24.27 8.82 -0.65
N HIS A 342 24.89 8.32 0.41
CA HIS A 342 24.63 6.97 0.92
C HIS A 342 23.15 6.76 1.30
N LEU A 343 22.52 7.70 2.02
CA LEU A 343 21.09 7.63 2.33
C LEU A 343 20.23 7.61 1.06
N GLY A 344 20.61 8.40 0.05
CA GLY A 344 19.99 8.40 -1.27
C GLY A 344 20.05 7.05 -1.97
N ASP A 345 21.20 6.39 -1.92
CA ASP A 345 21.39 5.08 -2.55
C ASP A 345 20.64 3.97 -1.80
N VAL A 346 20.66 3.98 -0.45
CA VAL A 346 19.84 3.07 0.38
C VAL A 346 18.35 3.26 0.08
N ALA A 347 17.86 4.50 0.02
CA ALA A 347 16.45 4.78 -0.28
C ALA A 347 16.04 4.29 -1.68
N LYS A 348 16.91 4.38 -2.69
CA LYS A 348 16.63 3.79 -4.02
C LYS A 348 16.54 2.27 -3.95
N SER A 349 17.48 1.61 -3.26
CA SER A 349 17.42 0.16 -3.06
C SER A 349 16.16 -0.27 -2.32
N MET A 350 15.67 0.53 -1.36
CA MET A 350 14.37 0.27 -0.71
C MET A 350 13.20 0.35 -1.71
N ILE A 351 13.21 1.31 -2.65
CA ILE A 351 12.18 1.41 -3.69
C ILE A 351 12.21 0.20 -4.63
N GLU A 352 13.38 -0.25 -5.06
CA GLU A 352 13.54 -1.44 -5.92
C GLU A 352 13.02 -2.70 -5.24
N ARG A 353 13.48 -2.94 -4.00
CA ARG A 353 13.05 -4.12 -3.23
C ARG A 353 11.58 -4.05 -2.84
N GLY A 354 11.07 -2.85 -2.57
CA GLY A 354 9.66 -2.61 -2.30
C GLY A 354 8.77 -2.90 -3.50
N ALA A 355 9.23 -2.61 -4.72
CA ALA A 355 8.51 -2.98 -5.95
C ALA A 355 8.43 -4.50 -6.11
N ALA A 356 9.55 -5.22 -5.93
CA ALA A 356 9.57 -6.67 -5.96
C ALA A 356 8.66 -7.27 -4.88
N PHE A 357 8.69 -6.71 -3.67
CA PHE A 357 7.85 -7.17 -2.57
C PHE A 357 6.36 -6.94 -2.81
N ALA A 358 5.99 -5.77 -3.35
CA ALA A 358 4.60 -5.48 -3.72
C ALA A 358 4.08 -6.45 -4.80
N GLU A 359 4.90 -6.75 -5.81
CA GLU A 359 4.57 -7.72 -6.85
C GLU A 359 4.44 -9.15 -6.28
N ALA A 360 5.32 -9.53 -5.35
CA ALA A 360 5.25 -10.81 -4.67
C ALA A 360 3.96 -10.97 -3.85
N ILE A 361 3.54 -9.93 -3.13
CA ILE A 361 2.27 -9.94 -2.42
C ILE A 361 1.10 -10.05 -3.39
N LEU A 362 1.11 -9.29 -4.49
CA LEU A 362 0.03 -9.28 -5.47
C LEU A 362 -0.18 -10.67 -6.10
N LYS A 363 0.90 -11.37 -6.46
CA LYS A 363 0.82 -12.71 -7.06
C LYS A 363 0.41 -13.80 -6.06
N ASN A 364 0.84 -13.71 -4.80
CA ASN A 364 0.59 -14.75 -3.80
C ASN A 364 -0.75 -14.58 -3.07
N PHE A 365 -1.31 -13.37 -3.04
CA PHE A 365 -2.57 -13.06 -2.37
C PHE A 365 -3.59 -12.39 -3.32
N PRO A 366 -3.92 -13.02 -4.46
CA PRO A 366 -4.88 -12.47 -5.41
C PRO A 366 -6.26 -12.40 -4.76
N GLY A 367 -6.78 -11.19 -4.58
CA GLY A 367 -8.11 -10.95 -3.99
C GLY A 367 -8.09 -10.36 -2.58
N TYR A 368 -6.94 -10.36 -1.90
CA TYR A 368 -6.80 -9.68 -0.62
C TYR A 368 -6.96 -8.15 -0.80
N ILE A 369 -7.55 -7.51 0.20
CA ILE A 369 -7.59 -6.05 0.32
C ILE A 369 -6.24 -5.59 0.88
N ARG A 370 -5.45 -4.87 0.08
CA ARG A 370 -4.12 -4.40 0.48
C ARG A 370 -4.23 -3.12 1.27
N LEU A 371 -3.85 -3.18 2.54
CA LEU A 371 -3.68 -2.02 3.42
C LEU A 371 -2.24 -1.50 3.31
N SER A 372 -2.00 -0.29 3.81
CA SER A 372 -0.70 0.37 3.77
C SER A 372 -0.48 1.21 5.02
N ILE A 373 0.76 1.23 5.52
CA ILE A 373 1.22 2.17 6.55
C ILE A 373 1.62 3.54 5.97
N HIS A 374 1.75 3.63 4.65
CA HIS A 374 2.04 4.88 3.94
C HIS A 374 0.74 5.47 3.37
N PRO A 375 0.55 6.80 3.43
CA PRO A 375 -0.58 7.47 2.79
C PRO A 375 -0.67 7.11 1.30
N SER A 376 -1.89 6.88 0.82
CA SER A 376 -2.19 6.65 -0.60
C SER A 376 -3.35 7.53 -1.03
N ASN A 377 -3.24 8.08 -2.23
CA ASN A 377 -4.22 8.98 -2.80
C ASN A 377 -5.43 8.26 -3.43
N GLY A 378 -5.45 6.93 -3.45
CA GLY A 378 -6.57 6.10 -3.90
C GLY A 378 -6.10 4.82 -4.54
#